data_AF-A0A4Q2XGP7-F1
#
_entry.id   AF-A0A4Q2XGP7-F1
#
_cell.length_a   1.000
_cell.length_b   1.000
_cell.length_c   1.000
_cell.angle_alpha   90.00
_cell.angle_beta   90.00
_cell.angle_gamma   90.00
#
_symmetry.space_group_name_H-M   'P 1'
#
loop_
_entity.id
_entity.type
_entity.pdbx_description
1 polymer ?
#
loop_
_entity_poly.entity_id
_entity_poly.type
_entity_poly.pdbx_seq_one_letter_code
_entity_poly.pdbx_strand_id
1 'polypeptide(L)'
;MKYRPSKWFLRIVIPAALLAAVVWFGVLPEVEDAWAEPVKGEIVFKEKGGPLERTGGYQVKSVLPPMLRLKEWLGSSMEDLMRWEHNPWKLAGDRPHPASHFLDMLASKDPKEQAKAREIQRLAEEWLKKLMERYPELAVTPHPVPDERNGFLQWLDFSARLKQQVGPHEAASMGLTKPLTDYLAGNAPWDAAAAREWLAANAALMKEVHALAALEESSTEGIPVDRYFFVQARLAKEATDALMLEARVAAENGDVAAAMESMAAVRGLVDIFTEVESPTLLMGTVSILVRLNLEKRFFSDILPALPPGSQDIAAWEALVNPQVDPPAEYARLMRGEWSMAVRQWILPPILDPENPLPVPDGGELIEVFSLPYREISLAYGDARWSDAPPVLSDPDAAATGLSRNSQSMVPNLMGSTEAWRKGMLQSQYTHGLNQAAFSILKGQPLPVDPVWGKPYRWDPSTRTLSMPTGPEFDGLKIDPLVVPRR
;
A
#
# COMPACT_ATOMS: atom_id res chain seq x y z
N MET A 1 -62.70 -20.35 40.82
CA MET A 1 -62.69 -19.15 39.96
C MET A 1 -61.86 -19.45 38.72
N LYS A 2 -62.43 -19.33 37.50
CA LYS A 2 -61.70 -19.56 36.23
C LYS A 2 -61.01 -18.25 35.85
N TYR A 3 -59.73 -18.11 36.16
CA TYR A 3 -58.94 -16.93 35.79
C TYR A 3 -58.76 -16.92 34.26
N ARG A 4 -59.36 -15.94 33.57
CA ARG A 4 -59.11 -15.69 32.15
C ARG A 4 -57.99 -14.66 32.04
N PRO A 5 -56.82 -15.01 31.49
CA PRO A 5 -55.75 -14.03 31.30
C PRO A 5 -56.24 -12.88 30.43
N SER A 6 -55.82 -11.66 30.78
CA SER A 6 -56.24 -10.46 30.05
C SER A 6 -55.76 -10.52 28.60
N LYS A 7 -56.54 -9.95 27.67
CA LYS A 7 -56.15 -9.88 26.25
C LYS A 7 -54.80 -9.18 26.05
N TRP A 8 -54.42 -8.29 26.97
CA TRP A 8 -53.11 -7.63 26.98
C TRP A 8 -51.98 -8.61 27.32
N PHE A 9 -52.16 -9.43 28.36
CA PHE A 9 -51.19 -10.47 28.73
C PHE A 9 -50.96 -11.47 27.58
N LEU A 10 -52.04 -11.92 26.93
CA LEU A 10 -51.95 -12.83 25.78
C LEU A 10 -51.29 -12.19 24.55
N ARG A 11 -51.44 -10.87 24.34
CA ARG A 11 -50.92 -10.17 23.15
C ARG A 11 -49.50 -9.65 23.30
N ILE A 12 -49.00 -9.45 24.52
CA ILE A 12 -47.66 -8.87 24.74
C ILE A 12 -46.74 -9.87 25.43
N VAL A 13 -47.22 -10.51 26.51
CA VAL A 13 -46.35 -11.37 27.34
C VAL A 13 -46.05 -12.69 26.63
N ILE A 14 -47.02 -13.29 25.94
CA ILE A 14 -46.77 -14.54 25.19
C ILE A 14 -45.80 -14.32 24.03
N PRO A 15 -45.96 -13.31 23.16
CA PRO A 15 -44.97 -13.04 22.12
C PRO A 15 -43.60 -12.70 22.70
N ALA A 16 -43.51 -11.90 23.76
CA ALA A 16 -42.23 -11.58 24.40
C ALA A 16 -41.56 -12.82 25.03
N ALA A 17 -42.33 -13.70 25.68
CA ALA A 17 -41.81 -14.95 26.25
C ALA A 17 -41.39 -15.94 25.17
N LEU A 18 -42.11 -16.02 24.05
CA LEU A 18 -41.70 -16.81 22.89
C LEU A 18 -40.46 -16.24 22.21
N LEU A 19 -40.36 -14.92 22.08
CA LEU A 19 -39.17 -14.26 21.55
C LEU A 19 -37.96 -14.50 22.47
N ALA A 20 -38.15 -14.38 23.78
CA ALA A 20 -37.13 -14.70 24.78
C ALA A 20 -36.73 -16.18 24.72
N ALA A 21 -37.67 -17.11 24.54
CA ALA A 21 -37.37 -18.53 24.38
C ALA A 21 -36.64 -18.83 23.06
N VAL A 22 -36.99 -18.16 21.96
CA VAL A 22 -36.26 -18.26 20.68
C VAL A 22 -34.84 -17.72 20.81
N VAL A 23 -34.65 -16.61 21.52
CA VAL A 23 -33.33 -16.06 21.82
C VAL A 23 -32.55 -17.02 22.73
N TRP A 24 -33.16 -17.54 23.79
CA TRP A 24 -32.46 -18.35 24.81
C TRP A 24 -32.16 -19.78 24.37
N PHE A 25 -33.02 -20.40 23.57
CA PHE A 25 -32.87 -21.79 23.13
C PHE A 25 -32.46 -21.94 21.66
N GLY A 26 -32.64 -20.90 20.84
CA GLY A 26 -32.23 -20.92 19.43
C GLY A 26 -30.94 -20.16 19.20
N VAL A 27 -30.85 -18.92 19.69
CA VAL A 27 -29.72 -18.03 19.40
C VAL A 27 -28.59 -18.18 20.41
N LEU A 28 -28.90 -18.30 21.71
CA LEU A 28 -27.89 -18.38 22.77
C LEU A 28 -26.95 -19.59 22.64
N PRO A 29 -27.43 -20.81 22.33
CA PRO A 29 -26.54 -21.97 22.16
C PRO A 29 -25.63 -21.83 20.94
N GLU A 30 -26.12 -21.24 19.83
CA GLU A 30 -25.28 -20.93 18.66
C GLU A 30 -24.28 -19.81 18.97
N VAL A 31 -24.63 -18.87 19.85
CA VAL A 31 -23.71 -17.87 20.38
C VAL A 31 -22.70 -18.54 21.30
N GLU A 32 -23.08 -19.44 22.20
CA GLU A 32 -22.16 -20.17 23.09
C GLU A 32 -21.22 -21.11 22.32
N ASP A 33 -21.68 -21.78 21.26
CA ASP A 33 -20.84 -22.56 20.35
C ASP A 33 -19.91 -21.67 19.50
N ALA A 34 -20.35 -20.45 19.13
CA ALA A 34 -19.47 -19.44 18.53
C ALA A 34 -18.47 -18.84 19.53
N TRP A 35 -18.63 -19.11 20.83
CA TRP A 35 -17.71 -18.75 21.91
C TRP A 35 -16.87 -19.96 22.36
N ALA A 36 -16.96 -21.10 21.67
CA ALA A 36 -15.95 -22.15 21.81
C ALA A 36 -14.59 -21.51 21.54
N GLU A 37 -13.81 -21.32 22.60
CA GLU A 37 -12.52 -20.65 22.54
C GLU A 37 -11.68 -21.38 21.49
N PRO A 38 -11.19 -20.70 20.42
CA PRO A 38 -10.32 -21.33 19.46
C PRO A 38 -9.15 -21.94 20.22
N VAL A 39 -8.89 -23.23 19.97
CA VAL A 39 -7.78 -23.94 20.60
C VAL A 39 -6.51 -23.15 20.30
N LYS A 40 -5.84 -22.71 21.37
CA LYS A 40 -4.71 -21.79 21.37
C LYS A 40 -3.72 -22.08 20.24
N GLY A 41 -3.67 -21.20 19.24
CA GLY A 41 -2.66 -21.19 18.17
C GLY A 41 -2.88 -22.14 16.99
N GLU A 42 -3.98 -22.90 16.95
CA GLU A 42 -4.29 -23.76 15.80
C GLU A 42 -5.25 -23.06 14.83
N ILE A 43 -4.72 -22.60 13.69
CA ILE A 43 -5.53 -22.06 12.60
C ILE A 43 -6.08 -23.24 11.80
N VAL A 44 -7.39 -23.48 11.92
CA VAL A 44 -8.08 -24.55 11.20
C VAL A 44 -8.60 -24.01 9.87
N PHE A 45 -8.22 -24.67 8.77
CA PHE A 45 -8.82 -24.42 7.46
C PHE A 45 -9.87 -25.47 7.18
N LYS A 46 -11.04 -25.08 6.67
CA LYS A 46 -11.98 -26.02 6.04
C LYS A 46 -11.27 -26.74 4.87
N GLU A 47 -11.55 -28.03 4.69
CA GLU A 47 -11.03 -28.80 3.56
C GLU A 47 -11.38 -28.09 2.23
N LYS A 48 -10.39 -27.97 1.33
CA LYS A 48 -10.56 -27.29 0.04
C LYS A 48 -11.73 -27.90 -0.73
N GLY A 49 -12.82 -27.16 -0.89
CA GLY A 49 -13.91 -27.51 -1.79
C GLY A 49 -13.46 -27.35 -3.24
N GLY A 50 -12.77 -28.34 -3.80
CA GLY A 50 -12.37 -28.41 -5.22
C GLY A 50 -11.45 -27.28 -5.72
N PRO A 51 -10.82 -27.43 -6.89
CA PRO A 51 -10.19 -26.31 -7.57
C PRO A 51 -11.29 -25.30 -7.96
N LEU A 52 -11.04 -24.01 -7.72
CA LEU A 52 -11.84 -22.95 -8.32
C LEU A 52 -11.71 -23.08 -9.84
N GLU A 53 -12.75 -23.59 -10.49
CA GLU A 53 -12.88 -23.49 -11.94
C GLU A 53 -12.78 -22.02 -12.32
N ARG A 54 -12.05 -21.71 -13.41
CA ARG A 54 -12.10 -20.40 -14.08
C ARG A 54 -13.56 -20.06 -14.36
N THR A 55 -14.22 -19.38 -13.45
CA THR A 55 -15.65 -19.07 -13.55
C THR A 55 -15.79 -17.57 -13.59
N GLY A 56 -16.02 -17.07 -14.80
CA GLY A 56 -16.67 -15.80 -14.99
C GLY A 56 -18.06 -15.83 -14.34
N GLY A 57 -18.45 -14.71 -13.75
CA GLY A 57 -19.83 -14.36 -13.45
C GLY A 57 -20.53 -15.24 -12.42
N TYR A 58 -20.31 -14.98 -11.13
CA TYR A 58 -21.30 -15.31 -10.11
C TYR A 58 -22.41 -14.25 -10.13
N GLN A 59 -23.57 -14.56 -10.72
CA GLN A 59 -24.82 -13.92 -10.33
C GLN A 59 -25.54 -14.81 -9.31
N VAL A 60 -25.56 -14.38 -8.06
CA VAL A 60 -26.35 -15.02 -7.01
C VAL A 60 -27.80 -14.58 -7.18
N LYS A 61 -28.62 -15.42 -7.81
CA LYS A 61 -30.07 -15.44 -7.58
C LYS A 61 -30.37 -16.55 -6.58
N SER A 62 -30.19 -16.28 -5.29
CA SER A 62 -30.75 -17.12 -4.23
C SER A 62 -31.95 -16.43 -3.61
N VAL A 63 -33.13 -17.03 -3.78
CA VAL A 63 -34.27 -16.74 -2.91
C VAL A 63 -33.97 -17.46 -1.60
N LEU A 64 -33.51 -16.72 -0.58
CA LEU A 64 -33.09 -17.30 0.69
C LEU A 64 -34.25 -18.00 1.43
N PRO A 65 -34.00 -19.17 2.06
CA PRO A 65 -34.95 -19.87 2.94
C PRO A 65 -35.48 -19.00 4.09
N PRO A 66 -36.67 -19.28 4.65
CA PRO A 66 -37.29 -18.46 5.70
C PRO A 66 -36.44 -18.25 6.97
N MET A 67 -35.60 -19.23 7.36
CA MET A 67 -34.70 -19.08 8.51
C MET A 67 -33.53 -18.12 8.23
N LEU A 68 -33.03 -18.06 6.99
CA LEU A 68 -32.00 -17.11 6.59
C LEU A 68 -32.57 -15.68 6.49
N ARG A 69 -33.85 -15.52 6.11
CA ARG A 69 -34.55 -14.23 6.20
C ARG A 69 -34.78 -13.78 7.64
N LEU A 70 -35.01 -14.72 8.56
CA LEU A 70 -35.09 -14.40 9.99
C LEU A 70 -33.71 -13.99 10.52
N LYS A 71 -32.63 -14.62 10.06
CA LYS A 71 -31.24 -14.25 10.36
C LYS A 71 -30.86 -12.89 9.76
N GLU A 72 -31.27 -12.56 8.54
CA GLU A 72 -31.11 -11.23 7.93
C GLU A 72 -32.00 -10.17 8.58
N TRP A 73 -33.20 -10.54 9.00
CA TRP A 73 -34.11 -9.63 9.72
C TRP A 73 -33.61 -9.37 11.15
N LEU A 74 -33.09 -10.38 11.85
CA LEU A 74 -32.40 -10.22 13.13
C LEU A 74 -31.07 -9.48 12.97
N GLY A 75 -30.34 -9.73 11.88
CA GLY A 75 -29.11 -9.02 11.54
C GLY A 75 -29.35 -7.53 11.27
N SER A 76 -30.37 -7.19 10.46
CA SER A 76 -30.73 -5.81 10.13
C SER A 76 -31.38 -5.08 11.31
N SER A 77 -32.22 -5.75 12.11
CA SER A 77 -32.77 -5.15 13.35
C SER A 77 -31.72 -5.00 14.45
N MET A 78 -30.72 -5.88 14.52
CA MET A 78 -29.55 -5.70 15.38
C MET A 78 -28.64 -4.58 14.84
N GLU A 79 -28.46 -4.43 13.53
CA GLU A 79 -27.76 -3.28 12.94
C GLU A 79 -28.47 -1.96 13.23
N ASP A 80 -29.80 -1.90 13.12
CA ASP A 80 -30.60 -0.71 13.45
C ASP A 80 -30.52 -0.38 14.94
N LEU A 81 -30.56 -1.41 15.80
CA LEU A 81 -30.27 -1.28 17.25
C LEU A 81 -28.84 -0.77 17.48
N MET A 82 -27.87 -1.20 16.67
CA MET A 82 -26.47 -0.78 16.78
C MET A 82 -26.20 0.62 16.23
N ARG A 83 -26.99 1.08 15.26
CA ARG A 83 -26.95 2.43 14.68
C ARG A 83 -27.72 3.46 15.50
N TRP A 84 -28.67 3.02 16.33
CA TRP A 84 -29.46 3.88 17.21
C TRP A 84 -28.58 4.84 18.02
N GLU A 85 -28.94 6.12 18.07
CA GLU A 85 -28.12 7.19 18.67
C GLU A 85 -27.77 6.95 20.15
N HIS A 86 -28.68 6.30 20.88
CA HIS A 86 -28.58 6.06 22.32
C HIS A 86 -28.30 4.60 22.70
N ASN A 87 -27.80 3.79 21.76
CA ASN A 87 -27.51 2.40 22.06
C ASN A 87 -26.39 2.26 23.12
N PRO A 88 -26.63 1.61 24.27
CA PRO A 88 -25.62 1.41 25.32
C PRO A 88 -24.48 0.48 24.90
N TRP A 89 -24.64 -0.29 23.82
CA TRP A 89 -23.59 -1.09 23.16
C TRP A 89 -23.01 -0.40 21.93
N LYS A 90 -23.40 0.86 21.65
CA LYS A 90 -22.76 1.69 20.65
C LYS A 90 -21.38 1.99 21.19
N LEU A 91 -20.42 1.18 20.77
CA LEU A 91 -19.00 1.44 20.98
C LEU A 91 -18.74 2.81 20.38
N ALA A 92 -18.66 3.81 21.26
CA ALA A 92 -18.49 5.20 20.89
C ALA A 92 -17.17 5.37 20.14
N GLY A 93 -17.21 5.99 18.96
CA GLY A 93 -16.07 6.70 18.36
C GLY A 93 -14.95 5.86 17.74
N ASP A 94 -14.49 4.80 18.40
CA ASP A 94 -13.29 4.04 18.01
C ASP A 94 -13.60 2.55 18.02
N ARG A 95 -13.85 1.94 16.86
CA ARG A 95 -13.71 0.47 16.79
C ARG A 95 -12.22 0.20 17.04
N PRO A 96 -11.85 -0.64 18.03
CA PRO A 96 -10.47 -1.08 18.15
C PRO A 96 -10.10 -1.73 16.82
N HIS A 97 -9.07 -1.21 16.16
CA HIS A 97 -8.55 -1.86 14.97
C HIS A 97 -8.13 -3.27 15.39
N PRO A 98 -8.40 -4.34 14.63
CA PRO A 98 -8.15 -5.71 15.10
C PRO A 98 -6.70 -5.95 15.58
N ALA A 99 -5.73 -5.28 14.96
CA ALA A 99 -4.33 -5.35 15.38
C ALA A 99 -3.91 -4.29 16.42
N SER A 100 -4.81 -3.44 16.91
CA SER A 100 -4.45 -2.35 17.85
C SER A 100 -3.85 -2.89 19.13
N HIS A 101 -4.41 -3.97 19.68
CA HIS A 101 -3.87 -4.61 20.87
C HIS A 101 -2.42 -5.08 20.66
N PHE A 102 -2.14 -5.68 19.50
CA PHE A 102 -0.79 -6.10 19.14
C PHE A 102 0.17 -4.92 18.96
N LEU A 103 -0.27 -3.84 18.31
CA LEU A 103 0.51 -2.62 18.15
C LEU A 103 0.78 -1.91 19.48
N ASP A 104 -0.19 -1.91 20.39
CA ASP A 104 -0.06 -1.36 21.73
C ASP A 104 0.97 -2.16 22.54
N MET A 105 0.95 -3.49 22.45
CA MET A 105 1.98 -4.33 23.06
C MET A 105 3.38 -4.07 22.48
N LEU A 106 3.51 -3.85 21.16
CA LEU A 106 4.78 -3.47 20.53
C LEU A 106 5.29 -2.10 21.01
N ALA A 107 4.39 -1.14 21.20
CA ALA A 107 4.70 0.21 21.67
C ALA A 107 4.88 0.30 23.20
N SER A 108 4.49 -0.74 23.94
CA SER A 108 4.54 -0.78 25.39
C SER A 108 5.96 -0.66 25.92
N LYS A 109 6.08 -0.09 27.13
CA LYS A 109 7.33 -0.07 27.90
C LYS A 109 7.46 -1.30 28.82
N ASP A 110 6.42 -2.11 28.97
CA ASP A 110 6.49 -3.34 29.76
C ASP A 110 7.25 -4.43 28.98
N PRO A 111 8.39 -4.93 29.49
CA PRO A 111 9.13 -6.01 28.84
C PRO A 111 8.30 -7.28 28.63
N LYS A 112 7.26 -7.54 29.43
CA LYS A 112 6.38 -8.71 29.27
C LYS A 112 5.48 -8.57 28.05
N GLU A 113 4.89 -7.39 27.85
CA GLU A 113 4.05 -7.10 26.68
C GLU A 113 4.91 -7.12 25.41
N GLN A 114 6.11 -6.54 25.45
CA GLN A 114 7.05 -6.64 24.34
C GLN A 114 7.46 -8.08 24.03
N ALA A 115 7.78 -8.88 25.05
CA ALA A 115 8.14 -10.29 24.85
C ALA A 115 6.98 -11.08 24.24
N LYS A 116 5.75 -10.83 24.68
CA LYS A 116 4.53 -11.43 24.11
C LYS A 116 4.33 -11.02 22.64
N ALA A 117 4.48 -9.73 22.33
CA ALA A 117 4.39 -9.25 20.95
C ALA A 117 5.46 -9.89 20.04
N ARG A 118 6.70 -10.01 20.52
CA ARG A 118 7.78 -10.69 19.76
C ARG A 118 7.50 -12.18 19.54
N GLU A 119 6.88 -12.86 20.51
CA GLU A 119 6.44 -14.25 20.32
C GLU A 119 5.31 -14.37 19.29
N ILE A 120 4.34 -13.45 19.30
CA ILE A 120 3.29 -13.38 18.27
C ILE A 120 3.89 -13.17 16.88
N GLN A 121 4.87 -12.27 16.74
CA GLN A 121 5.58 -12.07 15.47
C GLN A 121 6.30 -13.33 15.00
N ARG A 122 7.00 -14.02 15.91
CA ARG A 122 7.70 -15.27 15.60
C ARG A 122 6.72 -16.34 15.08
N LEU A 123 5.58 -16.50 15.75
CA LEU A 123 4.51 -17.40 15.32
C LEU A 123 3.88 -16.97 13.98
N ALA A 124 3.75 -15.67 13.75
CA ALA A 124 3.23 -15.13 12.49
C ALA A 124 4.17 -15.46 11.31
N GLU A 125 5.49 -15.37 11.51
CA GLU A 125 6.49 -15.77 10.50
C GLU A 125 6.44 -17.28 10.20
N GLU A 126 6.25 -18.13 11.22
CA GLU A 126 6.08 -19.57 11.04
C GLU A 126 4.79 -19.90 10.26
N TRP A 127 3.71 -19.21 10.57
CA TRP A 127 2.46 -19.35 9.84
C TRP A 127 2.56 -18.83 8.42
N LEU A 128 3.23 -17.72 8.16
CA LEU A 128 3.43 -17.21 6.80
C LEU A 128 4.08 -18.27 5.90
N LYS A 129 5.08 -19.01 6.39
CA LYS A 129 5.72 -20.10 5.62
C LYS A 129 4.70 -21.17 5.21
N LYS A 130 3.82 -21.59 6.12
CA LYS A 130 2.73 -22.54 5.83
C LYS A 130 1.69 -21.96 4.86
N LEU A 131 1.41 -20.66 4.97
CA LEU A 131 0.48 -19.97 4.07
C LEU A 131 1.06 -19.84 2.66
N MET A 132 2.36 -19.60 2.52
CA MET A 132 3.02 -19.60 1.20
C MET A 132 2.98 -20.97 0.52
N GLU A 133 3.03 -22.07 1.28
CA GLU A 133 2.79 -23.41 0.73
C GLU A 133 1.32 -23.61 0.30
N ARG A 134 0.38 -23.02 1.05
CA ARG A 134 -1.07 -23.09 0.73
C ARG A 134 -1.44 -22.26 -0.50
N TYR A 135 -0.79 -21.10 -0.66
CA TYR A 135 -0.99 -20.10 -1.71
C TYR A 135 0.33 -19.87 -2.48
N PRO A 136 0.78 -20.84 -3.28
CA PRO A 136 2.07 -20.76 -3.97
C PRO A 136 2.17 -19.57 -4.93
N GLU A 137 1.05 -19.11 -5.49
CA GLU A 137 0.97 -17.92 -6.31
C GLU A 137 1.17 -16.60 -5.55
N LEU A 138 1.06 -16.61 -4.22
CA LEU A 138 1.36 -15.49 -3.33
C LEU A 138 2.73 -15.61 -2.66
N ALA A 139 3.44 -16.72 -2.88
CA ALA A 139 4.74 -16.95 -2.27
C ALA A 139 5.75 -15.90 -2.74
N VAL A 140 6.54 -15.42 -1.77
CA VAL A 140 7.68 -14.55 -1.99
C VAL A 140 8.93 -15.37 -1.70
N THR A 141 9.90 -15.33 -2.62
CA THR A 141 11.19 -16.00 -2.44
C THR A 141 12.10 -15.10 -1.60
N PRO A 142 12.56 -15.54 -0.42
CA PRO A 142 13.50 -14.77 0.38
C PRO A 142 14.81 -14.53 -0.36
N HIS A 143 15.39 -13.35 -0.16
CA HIS A 143 16.70 -12.97 -0.69
C HIS A 143 17.53 -12.37 0.44
N PRO A 144 18.23 -13.18 1.26
CA PRO A 144 19.00 -12.64 2.37
C PRO A 144 20.19 -11.80 1.87
N VAL A 145 20.34 -10.60 2.43
CA VAL A 145 21.45 -9.67 2.18
C VAL A 145 22.11 -9.33 3.52
N PRO A 146 23.46 -9.38 3.64
CA PRO A 146 24.15 -8.96 4.86
C PRO A 146 23.80 -7.53 5.28
N ASP A 147 23.67 -7.29 6.60
CA ASP A 147 23.20 -6.01 7.14
C ASP A 147 23.98 -4.80 6.59
N GLU A 148 25.30 -4.92 6.46
CA GLU A 148 26.18 -3.86 5.96
C GLU A 148 26.01 -3.55 4.46
N ARG A 149 25.38 -4.45 3.70
CA ARG A 149 25.09 -4.29 2.26
C ARG A 149 23.62 -4.02 1.98
N ASN A 150 22.74 -4.27 2.95
CA ASN A 150 21.29 -4.16 2.79
C ASN A 150 20.85 -2.68 2.83
N GLY A 151 20.73 -2.06 1.66
CA GLY A 151 20.29 -0.67 1.48
C GLY A 151 18.96 -0.35 2.17
N PHE A 152 18.00 -1.28 2.12
CA PHE A 152 16.72 -1.09 2.79
C PHE A 152 16.85 -1.05 4.32
N LEU A 153 17.63 -1.96 4.92
CA LEU A 153 17.91 -1.92 6.36
C LEU A 153 18.63 -0.62 6.76
N GLN A 154 19.67 -0.24 6.01
CA GLN A 154 20.43 0.98 6.28
C GLN A 154 19.54 2.24 6.16
N TRP A 155 18.59 2.25 5.21
CA TRP A 155 17.59 3.31 5.10
C TRP A 155 16.63 3.37 6.32
N LEU A 156 16.21 2.22 6.86
CA LEU A 156 15.38 2.18 8.06
C LEU A 156 16.13 2.70 9.29
N ASP A 157 17.41 2.36 9.43
CA ASP A 157 18.27 2.86 10.51
C ASP A 157 18.50 4.37 10.40
N PHE A 158 18.77 4.86 9.20
CA PHE A 158 18.83 6.29 8.87
C PHE A 158 17.54 7.02 9.26
N SER A 159 16.38 6.48 8.85
CA SER A 159 15.06 7.03 9.15
C SER A 159 14.78 7.08 10.66
N ALA A 160 15.10 6.00 11.37
CA ALA A 160 14.91 5.92 12.82
C ALA A 160 15.80 6.94 13.56
N ARG A 161 17.06 7.10 13.15
CA ARG A 161 17.98 8.07 13.73
C ARG A 161 17.49 9.51 13.53
N LEU A 162 17.01 9.87 12.34
CA LEU A 162 16.45 11.21 12.10
C LEU A 162 15.15 11.43 12.88
N LYS A 163 14.28 10.43 12.98
CA LYS A 163 13.06 10.49 13.81
C LYS A 163 13.36 10.80 15.27
N GLN A 164 14.45 10.24 15.82
CA GLN A 164 14.87 10.50 17.21
C GLN A 164 15.27 11.95 17.45
N GLN A 165 15.68 12.70 16.43
CA GLN A 165 16.11 14.10 16.56
C GLN A 165 14.94 15.09 16.62
N VAL A 166 13.81 14.78 15.97
CA VAL A 166 12.64 15.67 15.86
C VAL A 166 11.52 15.32 16.88
N GLY A 167 11.63 14.16 17.53
CA GLY A 167 10.71 13.75 18.60
C GLY A 167 9.53 12.87 18.13
N PRO A 168 8.70 12.41 19.09
CA PRO A 168 7.71 11.35 18.84
C PRO A 168 6.57 11.76 17.89
N HIS A 169 6.20 13.05 17.88
CA HIS A 169 5.05 13.54 17.12
C HIS A 169 5.41 14.09 15.72
N GLU A 170 6.69 14.25 15.40
CA GLU A 170 7.13 14.82 14.12
C GLU A 170 7.67 13.74 13.18
N ALA A 171 7.23 13.72 11.92
CA ALA A 171 7.80 12.80 10.94
C ALA A 171 9.30 13.06 10.74
N ALA A 172 10.08 12.02 10.48
CA ALA A 172 11.48 12.18 10.15
C ALA A 172 11.64 13.11 8.94
N SER A 173 12.65 13.97 8.98
CA SER A 173 12.85 15.03 8.00
C SER A 173 14.33 15.34 7.84
N MET A 174 14.70 15.78 6.63
CA MET A 174 16.00 16.36 6.30
C MET A 174 16.13 17.80 6.79
N GLY A 175 15.03 18.46 7.19
CA GLY A 175 15.04 19.84 7.63
C GLY A 175 15.24 20.86 6.50
N LEU A 176 14.62 20.65 5.34
CA LEU A 176 14.60 21.64 4.26
C LEU A 176 13.96 22.95 4.74
N THR A 177 14.58 24.09 4.42
CA THR A 177 14.08 25.40 4.82
C THR A 177 12.82 25.79 4.05
N LYS A 178 12.01 26.70 4.61
CA LYS A 178 10.78 27.16 3.97
C LYS A 178 10.99 27.64 2.52
N PRO A 179 12.00 28.48 2.20
CA PRO A 179 12.25 28.89 0.82
C PRO A 179 12.43 27.71 -0.15
N LEU A 180 13.17 26.69 0.27
CA LEU A 180 13.39 25.49 -0.54
C LEU A 180 12.10 24.67 -0.68
N THR A 181 11.34 24.48 0.40
CA THR A 181 10.07 23.75 0.34
C THR A 181 9.02 24.48 -0.51
N ASP A 182 8.97 25.81 -0.47
CA ASP A 182 8.06 26.61 -1.30
C ASP A 182 8.44 26.50 -2.78
N TYR A 183 9.72 26.57 -3.11
CA TYR A 183 10.21 26.34 -4.48
C TYR A 183 9.87 24.93 -4.97
N LEU A 184 10.12 23.91 -4.13
CA LEU A 184 9.81 22.53 -4.48
C LEU A 184 8.30 22.28 -4.66
N ALA A 185 7.46 23.04 -3.96
CA ALA A 185 6.01 23.02 -4.15
C ALA A 185 5.52 23.85 -5.36
N GLY A 186 6.42 24.60 -6.02
CA GLY A 186 6.06 25.51 -7.12
C GLY A 186 5.44 26.83 -6.65
N ASN A 187 5.53 27.14 -5.36
CA ASN A 187 4.97 28.34 -4.73
C ASN A 187 5.95 29.52 -4.67
N ALA A 188 7.23 29.29 -4.97
CA ALA A 188 8.29 30.29 -4.99
C ALA A 188 9.28 30.06 -6.14
N PRO A 189 9.98 31.10 -6.61
CA PRO A 189 11.05 30.94 -7.59
C PRO A 189 12.27 30.22 -6.98
N TRP A 190 13.18 29.76 -7.86
CA TRP A 190 14.46 29.19 -7.47
C TRP A 190 15.34 30.19 -6.71
N ASP A 191 15.90 29.78 -5.57
CA ASP A 191 16.89 30.53 -4.80
C ASP A 191 18.19 29.71 -4.66
N ALA A 192 19.12 29.96 -5.57
CA ALA A 192 20.42 29.28 -5.60
C ALA A 192 21.26 29.56 -4.34
N ALA A 193 21.12 30.73 -3.71
CA ALA A 193 21.89 31.06 -2.52
C ALA A 193 21.40 30.26 -1.32
N ALA A 194 20.08 30.19 -1.11
CA ALA A 194 19.47 29.37 -0.07
C ALA A 194 19.79 27.87 -0.26
N ALA A 195 19.79 27.38 -1.50
CA ALA A 195 20.14 25.99 -1.79
C ALA A 195 21.61 25.69 -1.46
N ARG A 196 22.55 26.54 -1.90
CA ARG A 196 23.97 26.38 -1.59
C ARG A 196 24.26 26.46 -0.09
N GLU A 197 23.63 27.40 0.61
CA GLU A 197 23.77 27.55 2.06
C GLU A 197 23.29 26.29 2.79
N TRP A 198 22.10 25.78 2.44
CA TRP A 198 21.55 24.59 3.06
C TRP A 198 22.40 23.34 2.74
N LEU A 199 22.83 23.15 1.49
CA LEU A 199 23.68 22.03 1.09
C LEU A 199 25.03 22.06 1.83
N ALA A 200 25.64 23.25 1.96
CA ALA A 200 26.89 23.40 2.70
C ALA A 200 26.72 23.09 4.20
N ALA A 201 25.62 23.56 4.81
CA ALA A 201 25.30 23.28 6.21
C ALA A 201 25.00 21.79 6.47
N ASN A 202 24.52 21.06 5.46
CA ASN A 202 24.09 19.66 5.56
C ASN A 202 25.00 18.69 4.78
N ALA A 203 26.24 19.07 4.47
CA ALA A 203 27.14 18.28 3.62
C ALA A 203 27.39 16.85 4.17
N ALA A 204 27.48 16.70 5.49
CA ALA A 204 27.64 15.38 6.12
C ALA A 204 26.39 14.49 5.93
N LEU A 205 25.20 15.08 6.04
CA LEU A 205 23.94 14.38 5.80
C LEU A 205 23.80 13.99 4.32
N MET A 206 24.14 14.90 3.40
CA MET A 206 24.13 14.60 1.96
C MET A 206 25.09 13.47 1.61
N LYS A 207 26.30 13.46 2.18
CA LYS A 207 27.26 12.36 1.99
C LYS A 207 26.70 11.02 2.45
N GLU A 208 25.97 10.99 3.55
CA GLU A 208 25.31 9.79 4.03
C GLU A 208 24.19 9.33 3.10
N VAL A 209 23.35 10.25 2.59
CA VAL A 209 22.31 9.96 1.61
C VAL A 209 22.91 9.38 0.32
N HIS A 210 24.01 9.94 -0.18
CA HIS A 210 24.75 9.38 -1.33
C HIS A 210 25.29 7.98 -1.03
N ALA A 211 25.86 7.75 0.15
CA ALA A 211 26.37 6.43 0.52
C ALA A 211 25.26 5.38 0.61
N LEU A 212 24.08 5.74 1.12
CA LEU A 212 22.89 4.88 1.14
C LEU A 212 22.43 4.56 -0.28
N ALA A 213 22.29 5.59 -1.11
CA ALA A 213 21.86 5.45 -2.50
C ALA A 213 22.81 4.61 -3.36
N ALA A 214 24.08 4.51 -2.97
CA ALA A 214 25.07 3.68 -3.66
C ALA A 214 25.00 2.19 -3.29
N LEU A 215 24.15 1.78 -2.34
CA LEU A 215 23.99 0.37 -1.96
C LEU A 215 23.16 -0.37 -3.03
N GLU A 216 23.77 -1.38 -3.64
CA GLU A 216 23.20 -2.12 -4.78
C GLU A 216 22.24 -3.25 -4.37
N GLU A 217 22.30 -3.70 -3.12
CA GLU A 217 21.50 -4.81 -2.61
C GLU A 217 20.49 -4.32 -1.58
N SER A 218 19.30 -4.91 -1.55
CA SER A 218 18.25 -4.59 -0.58
C SER A 218 17.40 -5.82 -0.31
N SER A 219 16.97 -5.99 0.94
CA SER A 219 16.13 -7.11 1.35
C SER A 219 15.28 -6.76 2.56
N THR A 220 14.10 -7.38 2.66
CA THR A 220 13.28 -7.38 3.87
C THR A 220 13.49 -8.62 4.75
N GLU A 221 14.18 -9.66 4.28
CA GLU A 221 14.48 -10.88 5.02
C GLU A 221 15.23 -10.57 6.33
N GLY A 222 14.76 -11.17 7.42
CA GLY A 222 15.34 -10.95 8.75
C GLY A 222 15.00 -9.61 9.40
N ILE A 223 14.34 -8.69 8.68
CA ILE A 223 13.86 -7.43 9.26
C ILE A 223 12.47 -7.66 9.87
N PRO A 224 12.26 -7.33 11.16
CA PRO A 224 10.93 -7.40 11.75
C PRO A 224 9.93 -6.48 11.02
N VAL A 225 8.75 -7.00 10.70
CA VAL A 225 7.70 -6.28 9.94
C VAL A 225 7.31 -4.96 10.60
N ASP A 226 7.34 -4.87 11.94
CA ASP A 226 7.06 -3.63 12.69
C ASP A 226 8.00 -2.46 12.32
N ARG A 227 9.16 -2.74 11.73
CA ARG A 227 10.10 -1.71 11.28
C ARG A 227 9.73 -1.10 9.93
N TYR A 228 8.97 -1.80 9.09
CA TYR A 228 8.76 -1.39 7.69
C TYR A 228 7.32 -1.49 7.18
N PHE A 229 6.36 -1.99 7.97
CA PHE A 229 4.94 -2.01 7.60
C PHE A 229 4.42 -0.60 7.25
N PHE A 230 5.08 0.45 7.76
CA PHE A 230 4.83 1.83 7.40
C PHE A 230 6.13 2.54 7.05
N VAL A 231 6.32 2.84 5.76
CA VAL A 231 7.47 3.61 5.25
C VAL A 231 7.12 5.10 5.21
N GLN A 232 7.94 5.93 5.86
CA GLN A 232 7.72 7.38 5.90
C GLN A 232 8.06 8.04 4.55
N ALA A 233 7.05 8.24 3.71
CA ALA A 233 7.19 8.87 2.39
C ALA A 233 7.85 10.27 2.42
N ARG A 234 7.63 11.03 3.50
CA ARG A 234 8.17 12.39 3.65
C ARG A 234 9.70 12.40 3.58
N LEU A 235 10.37 11.53 4.33
CA LEU A 235 11.83 11.53 4.39
C LEU A 235 12.44 11.13 3.05
N ALA A 236 11.89 10.09 2.40
CA ALA A 236 12.32 9.68 1.06
C ALA A 236 12.18 10.82 0.05
N LYS A 237 11.03 11.51 0.08
CA LYS A 237 10.80 12.69 -0.77
C LYS A 237 11.79 13.81 -0.49
N GLU A 238 12.04 14.16 0.77
CA GLU A 238 12.97 15.25 1.12
C GLU A 238 14.42 14.90 0.76
N ALA A 239 14.84 13.63 0.90
CA ALA A 239 16.15 13.17 0.46
C ALA A 239 16.30 13.28 -1.07
N THR A 240 15.29 12.84 -1.82
CA THR A 240 15.22 13.05 -3.27
C THR A 240 15.26 14.53 -3.64
N ASP A 241 14.46 15.37 -2.99
CA ASP A 241 14.43 16.79 -3.25
C ASP A 241 15.81 17.41 -3.00
N ALA A 242 16.48 17.06 -1.91
CA ALA A 242 17.83 17.54 -1.59
C ALA A 242 18.86 17.16 -2.67
N LEU A 243 18.84 15.92 -3.16
CA LEU A 243 19.69 15.47 -4.27
C LEU A 243 19.37 16.23 -5.58
N MET A 244 18.09 16.55 -5.83
CA MET A 244 17.69 17.37 -6.99
C MET A 244 18.16 18.82 -6.89
N LEU A 245 18.15 19.39 -5.68
CA LEU A 245 18.73 20.72 -5.39
C LEU A 245 20.24 20.71 -5.66
N GLU A 246 20.94 19.68 -5.20
CA GLU A 246 22.37 19.49 -5.44
C GLU A 246 22.67 19.34 -6.94
N ALA A 247 21.90 18.50 -7.65
CA ALA A 247 22.02 18.32 -9.08
C ALA A 247 21.85 19.64 -9.86
N ARG A 248 20.86 20.45 -9.46
CA ARG A 248 20.61 21.76 -10.08
C ARG A 248 21.76 22.72 -9.85
N VAL A 249 22.25 22.82 -8.61
CA VAL A 249 23.40 23.68 -8.28
C VAL A 249 24.64 23.27 -9.06
N ALA A 250 24.89 21.95 -9.20
CA ALA A 250 25.99 21.43 -10.00
C ALA A 250 25.84 21.79 -11.49
N ALA A 251 24.65 21.59 -12.05
CA ALA A 251 24.33 21.96 -13.44
C ALA A 251 24.56 23.46 -13.71
N GLU A 252 24.08 24.34 -12.82
CA GLU A 252 24.27 25.80 -12.92
C GLU A 252 25.74 26.22 -12.84
N ASN A 253 26.57 25.44 -12.13
CA ASN A 253 28.02 25.66 -12.07
C ASN A 253 28.79 25.04 -13.25
N GLY A 254 28.09 24.35 -14.17
CA GLY A 254 28.68 23.65 -15.30
C GLY A 254 29.32 22.30 -14.95
N ASP A 255 29.11 21.79 -13.73
CA ASP A 255 29.59 20.48 -13.30
C ASP A 255 28.55 19.40 -13.65
N VAL A 256 28.57 18.98 -14.91
CA VAL A 256 27.63 17.99 -15.45
C VAL A 256 27.81 16.63 -14.76
N ALA A 257 29.04 16.28 -14.38
CA ALA A 257 29.33 14.99 -13.74
C ALA A 257 28.70 14.91 -12.35
N ALA A 258 28.89 15.94 -11.51
CA ALA A 258 28.26 15.99 -10.19
C ALA A 258 26.73 16.06 -10.27
N ALA A 259 26.18 16.74 -11.29
CA ALA A 259 24.74 16.76 -11.54
C ALA A 259 24.19 15.36 -11.87
N MET A 260 24.90 14.61 -12.72
CA MET A 260 24.55 13.23 -13.04
C MET A 260 24.70 12.29 -11.84
N GLU A 261 25.74 12.46 -11.02
CA GLU A 261 25.95 11.67 -9.80
C GLU A 261 24.79 11.85 -8.80
N SER A 262 24.36 13.09 -8.58
CA SER A 262 23.21 13.40 -7.71
C SER A 262 21.90 12.79 -8.21
N MET A 263 21.70 12.80 -9.53
CA MET A 263 20.54 12.18 -10.17
C MET A 263 20.62 10.64 -10.14
N ALA A 264 21.81 10.06 -10.22
CA ALA A 264 22.05 8.63 -10.03
C ALA A 264 21.72 8.20 -8.60
N ALA A 265 22.11 9.01 -7.61
CA ALA A 265 21.76 8.76 -6.22
C ALA A 265 20.24 8.75 -6.00
N VAL A 266 19.47 9.62 -6.68
CA VAL A 266 18.01 9.53 -6.60
C VAL A 266 17.49 8.21 -7.15
N ARG A 267 18.08 7.68 -8.23
CA ARG A 267 17.72 6.36 -8.76
C ARG A 267 18.06 5.25 -7.75
N GLY A 268 19.24 5.30 -7.14
CA GLY A 268 19.62 4.36 -6.09
C GLY A 268 18.65 4.34 -4.90
N LEU A 269 18.16 5.51 -4.48
CA LEU A 269 17.11 5.59 -3.44
C LEU A 269 15.80 4.90 -3.86
N VAL A 270 15.43 4.94 -5.14
CA VAL A 270 14.27 4.21 -5.65
C VAL A 270 14.50 2.71 -5.55
N ASP A 271 15.68 2.27 -5.98
CA ASP A 271 16.04 0.85 -6.05
C ASP A 271 16.03 0.21 -4.65
N ILE A 272 16.40 0.96 -3.59
CA ILE A 272 16.27 0.52 -2.19
C ILE A 272 14.85 0.06 -1.83
N PHE A 273 13.81 0.67 -2.40
CA PHE A 273 12.42 0.32 -2.13
C PHE A 273 11.86 -0.71 -3.12
N THR A 274 12.40 -0.81 -4.33
CA THR A 274 11.88 -1.71 -5.38
C THR A 274 12.63 -3.03 -5.48
N GLU A 275 13.87 -3.13 -5.01
CA GLU A 275 14.69 -4.35 -5.18
C GLU A 275 14.57 -5.35 -4.02
N VAL A 276 13.75 -5.05 -3.01
CA VAL A 276 13.37 -6.04 -1.98
C VAL A 276 12.48 -7.12 -2.55
N GLU A 277 12.48 -8.32 -1.97
CA GLU A 277 11.70 -9.47 -2.43
C GLU A 277 10.18 -9.28 -2.26
N SER A 278 9.76 -8.51 -1.25
CA SER A 278 8.35 -8.28 -0.89
C SER A 278 8.02 -6.78 -0.78
N PRO A 279 8.11 -6.00 -1.87
CA PRO A 279 7.79 -4.58 -1.81
C PRO A 279 6.31 -4.40 -1.47
N THR A 280 6.02 -3.57 -0.47
CA THR A 280 4.65 -3.24 -0.08
C THR A 280 4.04 -2.21 -1.03
N LEU A 281 2.72 -2.03 -0.98
CA LEU A 281 2.06 -0.95 -1.72
C LEU A 281 2.63 0.42 -1.35
N LEU A 282 2.90 0.66 -0.05
CA LEU A 282 3.50 1.91 0.40
C LEU A 282 4.90 2.13 -0.19
N MET A 283 5.74 1.09 -0.24
CA MET A 283 7.04 1.17 -0.91
C MET A 283 6.87 1.52 -2.39
N GLY A 284 5.95 0.83 -3.09
CA GLY A 284 5.61 1.14 -4.48
C GLY A 284 5.15 2.59 -4.69
N THR A 285 4.30 3.13 -3.82
CA THR A 285 3.90 4.56 -3.88
C THR A 285 5.11 5.47 -3.70
N VAL A 286 5.97 5.21 -2.71
CA VAL A 286 7.17 6.02 -2.47
C VAL A 286 8.07 5.99 -3.70
N SER A 287 8.34 4.82 -4.28
CA SER A 287 9.14 4.68 -5.50
C SER A 287 8.54 5.43 -6.68
N ILE A 288 7.23 5.33 -6.89
CA ILE A 288 6.52 6.08 -7.95
C ILE A 288 6.67 7.59 -7.71
N LEU A 289 6.43 8.07 -6.49
CA LEU A 289 6.57 9.50 -6.16
C LEU A 289 7.98 10.02 -6.44
N VAL A 290 9.00 9.26 -6.06
CA VAL A 290 10.41 9.62 -6.30
C VAL A 290 10.73 9.62 -7.79
N ARG A 291 10.36 8.56 -8.54
CA ARG A 291 10.59 8.46 -10.00
C ARG A 291 9.91 9.62 -10.75
N LEU A 292 8.64 9.90 -10.46
CA LEU A 292 7.89 10.98 -11.12
C LEU A 292 8.48 12.36 -10.79
N ASN A 293 8.96 12.57 -9.56
CA ASN A 293 9.64 13.81 -9.20
C ASN A 293 10.98 13.95 -9.95
N LEU A 294 11.76 12.87 -10.03
CA LEU A 294 13.01 12.82 -10.80
C LEU A 294 12.80 13.18 -12.28
N GLU A 295 11.80 12.57 -12.93
CA GLU A 295 11.47 12.85 -14.33
C GLU A 295 11.03 14.30 -14.53
N LYS A 296 10.11 14.77 -13.68
CA LYS A 296 9.63 16.15 -13.72
C LYS A 296 10.78 17.15 -13.59
N ARG A 297 11.62 16.97 -12.57
CA ARG A 297 12.74 17.89 -12.24
C ARG A 297 13.83 17.86 -13.29
N PHE A 298 14.08 16.70 -13.91
CA PHE A 298 14.99 16.63 -15.03
C PHE A 298 14.58 17.61 -16.15
N PHE A 299 13.33 17.56 -16.59
CA PHE A 299 12.86 18.43 -17.68
C PHE A 299 12.65 19.89 -17.23
N SER A 300 12.15 20.14 -16.01
CA SER A 300 11.81 21.50 -15.58
C SER A 300 12.98 22.31 -15.05
N ASP A 301 13.97 21.67 -14.44
CA ASP A 301 14.99 22.34 -13.65
C ASP A 301 16.42 21.99 -14.08
N ILE A 302 16.73 20.70 -14.23
CA ILE A 302 18.11 20.26 -14.51
C ILE A 302 18.50 20.52 -15.96
N LEU A 303 17.74 19.99 -16.92
CA LEU A 303 18.05 20.12 -18.35
C LEU A 303 18.17 21.58 -18.81
N PRO A 304 17.28 22.52 -18.39
CA PRO A 304 17.43 23.94 -18.73
C PRO A 304 18.64 24.63 -18.08
N ALA A 305 19.14 24.11 -16.95
CA ALA A 305 20.28 24.67 -16.24
C ALA A 305 21.64 24.20 -16.79
N LEU A 306 21.67 23.13 -17.61
CA LEU A 306 22.90 22.61 -18.19
C LEU A 306 23.52 23.60 -19.19
N PRO A 307 24.85 23.70 -19.24
CA PRO A 307 25.54 24.50 -20.25
C PRO A 307 25.15 24.11 -21.68
N PRO A 308 25.04 25.09 -22.61
CA PRO A 308 24.83 24.79 -24.02
C PRO A 308 25.91 23.84 -24.57
N GLY A 309 25.49 22.77 -25.24
CA GLY A 309 26.40 21.78 -25.83
C GLY A 309 26.96 20.72 -24.88
N SER A 310 26.64 20.75 -23.58
CA SER A 310 27.03 19.70 -22.63
C SER A 310 25.94 18.65 -22.38
N GLN A 311 24.89 18.65 -23.21
CA GLN A 311 23.72 17.79 -23.06
C GLN A 311 23.92 16.45 -23.80
N ASP A 312 24.53 15.47 -23.15
CA ASP A 312 24.44 14.07 -23.61
C ASP A 312 23.06 13.51 -23.26
N ILE A 313 22.09 13.74 -24.14
CA ILE A 313 20.70 13.32 -23.94
C ILE A 313 20.58 11.80 -23.76
N ALA A 314 21.44 11.00 -24.39
CA ALA A 314 21.39 9.54 -24.25
C ALA A 314 21.85 9.11 -22.86
N ALA A 315 22.92 9.73 -22.34
CA ALA A 315 23.37 9.47 -20.97
C ALA A 315 22.31 9.89 -19.92
N TRP A 316 21.67 11.05 -20.12
CA TRP A 316 20.58 11.50 -19.26
C TRP A 316 19.33 10.61 -19.34
N GLU A 317 18.97 10.13 -20.53
CA GLU A 317 17.86 9.18 -20.70
C GLU A 317 18.14 7.85 -20.00
N ALA A 318 19.37 7.33 -20.12
CA ALA A 318 19.78 6.10 -19.44
C ALA A 318 19.73 6.25 -17.91
N LEU A 319 20.03 7.45 -17.41
CA LEU A 319 19.99 7.77 -15.98
C LEU A 319 18.57 7.94 -15.45
N VAL A 320 17.75 8.73 -16.15
CA VAL A 320 16.36 8.96 -15.76
C VAL A 320 15.55 7.67 -15.89
N ASN A 321 15.84 6.90 -16.94
CA ASN A 321 15.26 5.59 -17.24
C ASN A 321 13.72 5.58 -17.08
N PRO A 322 12.98 6.34 -17.92
CA PRO A 322 11.53 6.45 -17.83
C PRO A 322 10.83 5.19 -18.39
N GLN A 323 11.28 4.00 -18.00
CA GLN A 323 10.72 2.74 -18.49
C GLN A 323 9.35 2.46 -17.88
N VAL A 324 8.47 1.91 -18.71
CA VAL A 324 7.16 1.44 -18.26
C VAL A 324 7.36 0.08 -17.59
N ASP A 325 7.00 0.00 -16.32
CA ASP A 325 6.98 -1.25 -15.58
C ASP A 325 5.90 -2.17 -16.15
N PRO A 326 6.15 -3.48 -16.29
CA PRO A 326 5.12 -4.42 -16.72
C PRO A 326 4.03 -4.58 -15.64
N PRO A 327 2.82 -5.04 -15.98
CA PRO A 327 1.80 -5.33 -14.97
C PRO A 327 2.22 -6.40 -13.95
N ALA A 328 3.20 -7.25 -14.30
CA ALA A 328 3.82 -8.19 -13.39
C ALA A 328 4.43 -7.52 -12.14
N GLU A 329 4.84 -6.25 -12.23
CA GLU A 329 5.32 -5.49 -11.09
C GLU A 329 4.18 -5.16 -10.11
N TYR A 330 2.96 -4.91 -10.61
CA TYR A 330 1.78 -4.77 -9.76
C TYR A 330 1.44 -6.08 -9.05
N ALA A 331 1.52 -7.20 -9.76
CA ALA A 331 1.36 -8.53 -9.16
C ALA A 331 2.41 -8.81 -8.07
N ARG A 332 3.65 -8.34 -8.25
CA ARG A 332 4.72 -8.40 -7.25
C ARG A 332 4.41 -7.55 -6.02
N LEU A 333 3.96 -6.31 -6.19
CA LEU A 333 3.52 -5.45 -5.09
C LEU A 333 2.36 -6.06 -4.29
N MET A 334 1.40 -6.70 -4.96
CA MET A 334 0.31 -7.41 -4.27
C MET A 334 0.80 -8.56 -3.40
N ARG A 335 1.81 -9.33 -3.86
CA ARG A 335 2.41 -10.41 -3.05
C ARG A 335 3.12 -9.86 -1.82
N GLY A 336 3.87 -8.77 -1.98
CA GLY A 336 4.53 -8.10 -0.86
C GLY A 336 3.54 -7.51 0.15
N GLU A 337 2.49 -6.85 -0.33
CA GLU A 337 1.42 -6.31 0.50
C GLU A 337 0.69 -7.41 1.27
N TRP A 338 0.30 -8.51 0.60
CA TRP A 338 -0.31 -9.66 1.26
C TRP A 338 0.61 -10.24 2.34
N SER A 339 1.89 -10.46 2.02
CA SER A 339 2.87 -11.01 2.95
C SER A 339 3.04 -10.15 4.20
N MET A 340 3.13 -8.82 4.02
CA MET A 340 3.20 -7.87 5.13
C MET A 340 1.89 -7.84 5.93
N ALA A 341 0.76 -7.72 5.25
CA ALA A 341 -0.53 -7.53 5.90
C ALA A 341 -0.99 -8.78 6.67
N VAL A 342 -0.69 -9.97 6.15
CA VAL A 342 -0.92 -11.22 6.88
C VAL A 342 -0.15 -11.22 8.20
N ARG A 343 1.13 -10.85 8.19
CA ARG A 343 1.98 -10.85 9.40
C ARG A 343 1.66 -9.75 10.39
N GLN A 344 1.25 -8.57 9.91
CA GLN A 344 1.06 -7.40 10.76
C GLN A 344 -0.39 -7.21 11.21
N TRP A 345 -1.37 -7.58 10.38
CA TRP A 345 -2.77 -7.22 10.58
C TRP A 345 -3.72 -8.41 10.74
N ILE A 346 -3.42 -9.56 10.16
CA ILE A 346 -4.30 -10.75 10.18
C ILE A 346 -3.88 -11.75 11.25
N LEU A 347 -2.63 -12.22 11.22
CA LEU A 347 -2.16 -13.26 12.13
C LEU A 347 -2.10 -12.80 13.59
N PRO A 348 -1.64 -11.57 13.93
CA PRO A 348 -1.55 -11.18 15.33
C PRO A 348 -2.87 -11.30 16.11
N PRO A 349 -4.01 -10.80 15.62
CA PRO A 349 -5.27 -10.97 16.34
C PRO A 349 -5.80 -12.42 16.40
N ILE A 350 -5.38 -13.30 15.48
CA ILE A 350 -5.72 -14.73 15.49
C ILE A 350 -4.85 -15.50 16.49
N LEU A 351 -3.56 -15.14 16.58
CA LEU A 351 -2.55 -15.83 17.37
C LEU A 351 -2.51 -15.37 18.83
N ASP A 352 -3.09 -14.21 19.15
CA ASP A 352 -3.17 -13.69 20.51
C ASP A 352 -4.43 -14.19 21.24
N PRO A 353 -4.31 -15.14 22.19
CA PRO A 353 -5.46 -15.67 22.93
C PRO A 353 -6.08 -14.65 23.89
N GLU A 354 -5.38 -13.56 24.20
CA GLU A 354 -5.88 -12.50 25.08
C GLU A 354 -6.36 -11.29 24.26
N ASN A 355 -6.47 -11.43 22.94
CA ASN A 355 -6.99 -10.36 22.10
C ASN A 355 -8.42 -9.99 22.54
N PRO A 356 -8.70 -8.71 22.84
CA PRO A 356 -10.04 -8.27 23.23
C PRO A 356 -11.10 -8.44 22.12
N LEU A 357 -10.67 -8.65 20.87
CA LEU A 357 -11.52 -8.92 19.72
C LEU A 357 -11.21 -10.32 19.15
N PRO A 358 -11.78 -11.40 19.72
CA PRO A 358 -11.49 -12.76 19.28
C PRO A 358 -11.88 -12.97 17.81
N VAL A 359 -11.08 -13.77 17.11
CA VAL A 359 -11.24 -14.13 15.69
C VAL A 359 -11.47 -15.64 15.58
N PRO A 360 -12.68 -16.15 15.88
CA PRO A 360 -12.95 -17.58 16.00
C PRO A 360 -12.84 -18.35 14.67
N ASP A 361 -12.94 -17.63 13.55
CA ASP A 361 -12.91 -18.13 12.17
C ASP A 361 -11.66 -17.65 11.41
N GLY A 362 -10.50 -17.69 12.08
CA GLY A 362 -9.24 -17.16 11.56
C GLY A 362 -8.79 -17.79 10.23
N GLY A 363 -9.04 -19.08 10.01
CA GLY A 363 -8.70 -19.75 8.75
C GLY A 363 -9.53 -19.26 7.57
N GLU A 364 -10.84 -19.12 7.75
CA GLU A 364 -11.73 -18.54 6.74
C GLU A 364 -11.46 -17.07 6.49
N LEU A 365 -11.11 -16.30 7.52
CA LEU A 365 -10.69 -14.91 7.36
C LEU A 365 -9.44 -14.83 6.46
N ILE A 366 -8.45 -15.68 6.67
CA ILE A 366 -7.25 -15.74 5.83
C ILE A 366 -7.61 -16.09 4.38
N GLU A 367 -8.53 -17.03 4.15
CA GLU A 367 -9.01 -17.38 2.80
C GLU A 367 -9.65 -16.18 2.09
N VAL A 368 -10.60 -15.52 2.76
CA VAL A 368 -11.30 -14.35 2.21
C VAL A 368 -10.33 -13.20 1.95
N PHE A 369 -9.40 -12.96 2.88
CA PHE A 369 -8.37 -11.92 2.73
C PHE A 369 -7.40 -12.22 1.58
N SER A 370 -7.01 -13.47 1.39
CA SER A 370 -5.99 -13.85 0.39
C SER A 370 -6.55 -13.91 -1.04
N LEU A 371 -7.84 -14.17 -1.20
CA LEU A 371 -8.54 -14.28 -2.49
C LEU A 371 -8.25 -13.14 -3.49
N PRO A 372 -8.47 -11.86 -3.17
CA PRO A 372 -8.20 -10.72 -4.06
C PRO A 372 -6.73 -10.64 -4.50
N TYR A 373 -5.78 -10.78 -3.57
CA TYR A 373 -4.35 -10.72 -3.89
C TYR A 373 -4.00 -11.86 -4.83
N ARG A 374 -4.54 -13.05 -4.57
CA ARG A 374 -4.35 -14.22 -5.43
C ARG A 374 -4.83 -13.97 -6.85
N GLU A 375 -6.06 -13.47 -6.99
CA GLU A 375 -6.67 -13.17 -8.28
C GLU A 375 -5.87 -12.11 -9.04
N ILE A 376 -5.43 -11.05 -8.36
CA ILE A 376 -4.61 -10.00 -8.97
C ILE A 376 -3.25 -10.55 -9.39
N SER A 377 -2.56 -11.29 -8.52
CA SER A 377 -1.24 -11.85 -8.83
C SER A 377 -1.27 -12.81 -10.02
N LEU A 378 -2.33 -13.64 -10.13
CA LEU A 378 -2.53 -14.52 -11.28
C LEU A 378 -2.93 -13.74 -12.54
N ALA A 379 -3.81 -12.75 -12.43
CA ALA A 379 -4.31 -12.00 -13.58
C ALA A 379 -3.22 -11.13 -14.21
N TYR A 380 -2.36 -10.51 -13.40
CA TYR A 380 -1.38 -9.52 -13.88
C TYR A 380 0.02 -10.07 -14.13
N GLY A 381 0.30 -11.33 -13.80
CA GLY A 381 1.61 -11.96 -14.03
C GLY A 381 2.08 -11.89 -15.49
N ASP A 382 1.16 -12.07 -16.44
CA ASP A 382 1.45 -12.07 -17.89
C ASP A 382 0.55 -11.09 -18.70
N ALA A 383 -0.15 -10.18 -18.02
CA ALA A 383 -1.07 -9.24 -18.67
C ALA A 383 -0.36 -8.09 -19.37
N ARG A 384 -1.13 -7.33 -20.15
CA ARG A 384 -0.78 -6.00 -20.65
C ARG A 384 -1.60 -4.94 -19.93
N TRP A 385 -1.04 -3.74 -19.80
CA TRP A 385 -1.78 -2.61 -19.21
C TRP A 385 -3.03 -2.21 -19.99
N SER A 386 -3.07 -2.49 -21.30
CA SER A 386 -4.24 -2.27 -22.17
C SER A 386 -5.35 -3.29 -21.98
N ASP A 387 -5.10 -4.40 -21.29
CA ASP A 387 -6.11 -5.44 -21.12
C ASP A 387 -7.23 -4.93 -20.20
N ALA A 388 -8.43 -5.46 -20.39
CA ALA A 388 -9.54 -5.17 -19.50
C ALA A 388 -9.16 -5.58 -18.06
N PRO A 389 -9.40 -4.73 -17.04
CA PRO A 389 -9.16 -5.11 -15.66
C PRO A 389 -9.88 -6.43 -15.33
N PRO A 390 -9.24 -7.34 -14.57
CA PRO A 390 -9.88 -8.58 -14.18
C PRO A 390 -11.09 -8.29 -13.29
N VAL A 391 -12.13 -9.10 -13.44
CA VAL A 391 -13.25 -9.10 -12.50
C VAL A 391 -12.77 -9.83 -11.25
N LEU A 392 -12.57 -9.09 -10.17
CA LEU A 392 -12.18 -9.63 -8.87
C LEU A 392 -13.41 -10.08 -8.09
N SER A 393 -13.21 -11.06 -7.21
CA SER A 393 -14.21 -11.48 -6.24
C SER A 393 -14.57 -10.32 -5.31
N ASP A 394 -15.86 -10.16 -5.03
CA ASP A 394 -16.36 -9.16 -4.08
C ASP A 394 -16.01 -9.60 -2.64
N PRO A 395 -15.15 -8.84 -1.94
CA PRO A 395 -14.73 -9.17 -0.59
C PRO A 395 -15.87 -9.19 0.42
N ASP A 396 -16.83 -8.28 0.28
CA ASP A 396 -17.97 -8.17 1.19
C ASP A 396 -18.89 -9.38 1.01
N ALA A 397 -19.09 -9.79 -0.25
CA ALA A 397 -19.81 -11.01 -0.57
C ALA A 397 -19.09 -12.25 0.00
N ALA A 398 -17.78 -12.35 -0.19
CA ALA A 398 -16.96 -13.44 0.34
C ALA A 398 -16.96 -13.49 1.89
N ALA A 399 -17.08 -12.34 2.55
CA ALA A 399 -17.12 -12.22 4.00
C ALA A 399 -18.47 -12.61 4.63
N THR A 400 -19.55 -12.79 3.86
CA THR A 400 -20.92 -13.02 4.39
C THR A 400 -21.03 -14.23 5.36
N GLY A 401 -20.13 -15.21 5.25
CA GLY A 401 -20.08 -16.39 6.13
C GLY A 401 -19.19 -16.26 7.38
N LEU A 402 -18.45 -15.15 7.51
CA LEU A 402 -17.51 -14.92 8.61
C LEU A 402 -18.22 -14.45 9.89
N SER A 403 -17.55 -14.57 11.03
CA SER A 403 -17.96 -13.97 12.30
C SER A 403 -18.01 -12.44 12.18
N ARG A 404 -18.80 -11.76 13.01
CA ARG A 404 -18.94 -10.30 12.97
C ARG A 404 -17.60 -9.57 13.10
N ASN A 405 -16.70 -10.09 13.93
CA ASN A 405 -15.37 -9.51 14.11
C ASN A 405 -14.56 -9.64 12.81
N SER A 406 -14.47 -10.85 12.26
CA SER A 406 -13.79 -11.13 10.98
C SER A 406 -14.37 -10.35 9.80
N GLN A 407 -15.71 -10.27 9.68
CA GLN A 407 -16.39 -9.42 8.69
C GLN A 407 -15.98 -7.97 8.79
N SER A 408 -15.84 -7.45 10.02
CA SER A 408 -15.42 -6.06 10.21
C SER A 408 -13.94 -5.81 9.87
N MET A 409 -13.12 -6.86 9.78
CA MET A 409 -11.72 -6.75 9.39
C MET A 409 -11.57 -6.61 7.87
N VAL A 410 -12.37 -7.35 7.09
CA VAL A 410 -12.20 -7.46 5.63
C VAL A 410 -12.17 -6.09 4.92
N PRO A 411 -13.14 -5.16 5.12
CA PRO A 411 -13.12 -3.86 4.44
C PRO A 411 -11.95 -2.95 4.87
N ASN A 412 -11.50 -3.07 6.12
CA ASN A 412 -10.41 -2.24 6.65
C ASN A 412 -9.04 -2.68 6.13
N LEU A 413 -8.87 -3.99 5.90
CA LEU A 413 -7.60 -4.58 5.48
C LEU A 413 -7.47 -4.65 3.96
N MET A 414 -8.59 -4.62 3.25
CA MET A 414 -8.64 -4.59 1.79
C MET A 414 -8.78 -3.18 1.22
N GLY A 415 -7.91 -2.27 1.68
CA GLY A 415 -7.82 -0.92 1.11
C GLY A 415 -7.82 -0.97 -0.42
N SER A 416 -8.49 0.00 -1.07
CA SER A 416 -8.87 -0.06 -2.49
C SER A 416 -7.73 -0.44 -3.44
N THR A 417 -7.55 -1.73 -3.71
CA THR A 417 -6.58 -2.28 -4.67
C THR A 417 -6.77 -1.65 -6.04
N GLU A 418 -8.01 -1.33 -6.42
CA GLU A 418 -8.31 -0.60 -7.65
C GLU A 418 -7.73 0.83 -7.68
N ALA A 419 -7.76 1.55 -6.55
CA ALA A 419 -7.12 2.88 -6.49
C ALA A 419 -5.60 2.78 -6.68
N TRP A 420 -4.98 1.76 -6.11
CA TRP A 420 -3.55 1.46 -6.27
C TRP A 420 -3.21 1.10 -7.71
N ARG A 421 -3.97 0.19 -8.32
CA ARG A 421 -3.86 -0.16 -9.74
C ARG A 421 -3.96 1.08 -10.64
N LYS A 422 -4.95 1.95 -10.38
CA LYS A 422 -5.14 3.19 -11.13
C LYS A 422 -3.94 4.13 -10.97
N GLY A 423 -3.43 4.28 -9.75
CA GLY A 423 -2.24 5.09 -9.47
C GLY A 423 -1.00 4.57 -10.22
N MET A 424 -0.78 3.25 -10.19
CA MET A 424 0.32 2.62 -10.92
C MET A 424 0.17 2.77 -12.43
N LEU A 425 -1.03 2.55 -12.98
CA LEU A 425 -1.29 2.78 -14.41
C LEU A 425 -1.06 4.25 -14.79
N GLN A 426 -1.45 5.19 -13.94
CA GLN A 426 -1.20 6.62 -14.16
C GLN A 426 0.30 6.95 -14.20
N SER A 427 1.12 6.31 -13.37
CA SER A 427 2.59 6.50 -13.45
C SER A 427 3.15 5.96 -14.76
N GLN A 428 2.65 4.82 -15.25
CA GLN A 428 3.09 4.23 -16.52
C GLN A 428 2.86 5.15 -17.73
N TYR A 429 1.71 5.83 -17.78
CA TYR A 429 1.48 6.84 -18.81
C TYR A 429 2.45 8.02 -18.71
N THR A 430 2.80 8.42 -17.50
CA THR A 430 3.76 9.52 -17.29
C THR A 430 5.16 9.10 -17.73
N HIS A 431 5.60 7.89 -17.40
CA HIS A 431 6.84 7.30 -17.90
C HIS A 431 6.86 7.26 -19.44
N GLY A 432 5.78 6.78 -20.07
CA GLY A 432 5.64 6.79 -21.52
C GLY A 432 5.74 8.19 -22.14
N LEU A 433 5.12 9.20 -21.52
CA LEU A 433 5.21 10.60 -21.94
C LEU A 433 6.65 11.12 -21.86
N ASN A 434 7.38 10.77 -20.80
CA ASN A 434 8.79 11.13 -20.61
C ASN A 434 9.71 10.43 -21.62
N GLN A 435 9.47 9.15 -21.96
CA GLN A 435 10.17 8.47 -23.08
C GLN A 435 9.99 9.22 -24.40
N ALA A 436 8.76 9.62 -24.70
CA ALA A 436 8.45 10.36 -25.92
C ALA A 436 9.14 11.74 -25.95
N ALA A 437 9.30 12.40 -24.80
CA ALA A 437 10.07 13.63 -24.68
C ALA A 437 11.56 13.42 -24.96
N PHE A 438 12.17 12.33 -24.47
CA PHE A 438 13.55 11.99 -24.84
C PHE A 438 13.70 11.71 -26.34
N SER A 439 12.74 11.06 -26.99
CA SER A 439 12.75 10.87 -28.45
C SER A 439 12.73 12.21 -29.21
N ILE A 440 11.90 13.16 -28.78
CA ILE A 440 11.90 14.54 -29.33
C ILE A 440 13.27 15.18 -29.11
N LEU A 441 13.80 15.11 -27.88
CA LEU A 441 15.11 15.67 -27.57
C LEU A 441 16.20 15.03 -28.40
N LYS A 442 16.12 13.75 -28.79
CA LYS A 442 17.08 13.07 -29.67
C LYS A 442 16.90 13.38 -31.16
N GLY A 443 15.83 14.07 -31.55
CA GLY A 443 15.46 14.26 -32.96
C GLY A 443 14.96 12.97 -33.63
N GLN A 444 14.49 12.02 -32.82
CA GLN A 444 13.92 10.75 -33.28
C GLN A 444 12.41 10.90 -33.54
N PRO A 445 11.81 10.02 -34.35
CA PRO A 445 10.35 9.96 -34.49
C PRO A 445 9.68 9.80 -33.13
N LEU A 446 8.55 10.50 -32.95
CA LEU A 446 7.75 10.38 -31.74
C LEU A 446 7.20 8.95 -31.64
N PRO A 447 7.47 8.21 -30.54
CA PRO A 447 6.88 6.90 -30.35
C PRO A 447 5.37 7.02 -30.10
N VAL A 448 4.69 5.89 -30.09
CA VAL A 448 3.31 5.80 -29.61
C VAL A 448 3.29 5.57 -28.10
N ASP A 449 2.16 5.84 -27.46
CA ASP A 449 1.89 5.46 -26.08
C ASP A 449 2.14 3.95 -25.87
N PRO A 450 3.01 3.54 -24.93
CA PRO A 450 3.38 2.14 -24.75
C PRO A 450 2.25 1.28 -24.19
N VAL A 451 1.20 1.89 -23.63
CA VAL A 451 0.04 1.17 -23.09
C VAL A 451 -0.97 0.85 -24.19
N TRP A 452 -1.49 1.86 -24.89
CA TRP A 452 -2.56 1.72 -25.89
C TRP A 452 -2.10 1.76 -27.35
N GLY A 453 -0.82 2.05 -27.61
CA GLY A 453 -0.30 2.20 -28.96
C GLY A 453 -0.83 3.44 -29.70
N LYS A 454 -1.36 4.43 -28.97
CA LYS A 454 -1.94 5.65 -29.54
C LYS A 454 -0.90 6.77 -29.70
N PRO A 455 -0.99 7.61 -30.75
CA PRO A 455 0.00 8.67 -30.97
C PRO A 455 -0.14 9.80 -29.95
N TYR A 456 0.99 10.24 -29.38
CA TYR A 456 1.04 11.43 -28.54
C TYR A 456 0.73 12.71 -29.33
N ARG A 457 0.30 13.76 -28.62
CA ARG A 457 0.10 15.10 -29.21
C ARG A 457 1.33 15.95 -28.95
N TRP A 458 1.99 16.35 -30.02
CA TRP A 458 3.16 17.24 -29.97
C TRP A 458 2.84 18.57 -30.66
N ASP A 459 2.94 19.67 -29.91
CA ASP A 459 2.89 21.02 -30.46
C ASP A 459 4.31 21.59 -30.52
N PRO A 460 4.93 21.69 -31.72
CA PRO A 460 6.28 22.20 -31.86
C PRO A 460 6.40 23.70 -31.55
N SER A 461 5.30 24.46 -31.60
CA SER A 461 5.31 25.92 -31.39
C SER A 461 5.44 26.27 -29.91
N THR A 462 4.66 25.60 -29.06
CA THR A 462 4.72 25.73 -27.59
C THR A 462 5.70 24.75 -26.95
N ARG A 463 6.21 23.77 -27.72
CA ARG A 463 7.01 22.64 -27.26
C ARG A 463 6.30 21.80 -26.17
N THR A 464 4.99 21.69 -26.31
CA THR A 464 4.14 20.95 -25.38
C THR A 464 3.87 19.55 -25.92
N LEU A 465 4.22 18.54 -25.13
CA LEU A 465 3.88 17.14 -25.35
C LEU A 465 2.72 16.76 -24.42
N SER A 466 1.71 16.07 -24.94
CA SER A 466 0.53 15.68 -24.17
C SER A 466 0.08 14.26 -24.50
N MET A 467 -0.66 13.66 -23.56
CA MET A 467 -1.32 12.37 -23.76
C MET A 467 -2.19 12.36 -25.03
N PRO A 468 -2.37 11.18 -25.66
CA PRO A 468 -3.30 11.00 -26.76
C PRO A 468 -4.74 11.37 -26.35
N THR A 469 -5.62 11.57 -27.33
CA THR A 469 -7.06 11.76 -27.09
C THR A 469 -7.77 10.41 -27.06
N GLY A 470 -8.60 10.17 -26.05
CA GLY A 470 -9.43 8.98 -25.97
C GLY A 470 -10.05 8.76 -24.59
N PRO A 471 -11.14 7.99 -24.51
CA PRO A 471 -11.85 7.72 -23.26
C PRO A 471 -10.99 7.02 -22.20
N GLU A 472 -9.97 6.27 -22.60
CA GLU A 472 -9.04 5.63 -21.66
C GLU A 472 -8.14 6.61 -20.90
N PHE A 473 -8.00 7.84 -21.42
CA PHE A 473 -7.23 8.92 -20.79
C PHE A 473 -8.13 9.91 -20.03
N ASP A 474 -9.45 9.79 -20.17
CA ASP A 474 -10.40 10.67 -19.51
C ASP A 474 -10.35 10.47 -17.99
N GLY A 475 -10.20 11.57 -17.25
CA GLY A 475 -10.09 11.54 -15.79
C GLY A 475 -8.71 11.13 -15.26
N LEU A 476 -7.73 10.87 -16.13
CA LEU A 476 -6.32 10.82 -15.74
C LEU A 476 -5.82 12.26 -15.61
N LYS A 477 -5.38 12.64 -14.41
CA LYS A 477 -4.78 13.95 -14.15
C LYS A 477 -3.29 13.92 -14.51
N ILE A 478 -2.98 13.76 -15.80
CA ILE A 478 -1.60 13.77 -16.31
C ILE A 478 -1.36 15.11 -16.97
N ASP A 479 -0.46 15.90 -16.39
CA ASP A 479 -0.12 17.22 -16.91
C ASP A 479 0.69 17.11 -18.21
N PRO A 480 0.46 18.00 -19.19
CA PRO A 480 1.35 18.14 -20.33
C PRO A 480 2.79 18.43 -19.92
N LEU A 481 3.73 17.92 -20.70
CA LEU A 481 5.16 18.14 -20.50
C LEU A 481 5.68 19.19 -21.49
N VAL A 482 6.32 20.23 -20.98
CA VAL A 482 7.05 21.20 -21.81
C VAL A 482 8.47 20.68 -22.03
N VAL A 483 8.81 20.35 -23.27
CA VAL A 483 10.13 19.80 -23.60
C VAL A 483 11.11 20.96 -23.84
N PRO A 484 12.21 21.11 -23.07
CA PRO A 484 13.17 22.20 -23.25
C PRO A 484 13.83 22.20 -24.64
N ARG A 485 14.40 23.34 -25.04
CA ARG A 485 15.23 23.43 -26.26
C ARG A 485 16.64 22.91 -25.96
N ARG A 486 17.28 22.34 -26.99
CA ARG A 486 18.72 22.04 -26.98
C ARG A 486 19.55 23.31 -27.03
#